data_AF-A0A1Q7HFH3-F1
#
_entry.id   AF-A0A1Q7HFH3-F1
#
_cell.length_a   1.000
_cell.length_b   1.000
_cell.length_c   1.000
_cell.angle_alpha   90.00
_cell.angle_beta   90.00
_cell.angle_gamma   90.00
#
_symmetry.space_group_name_H-M   'P 1'
#
loop_
_entity.id
_entity.type
_entity.pdbx_description
1 polymer ?
#
loop_
_entity_poly.entity_id
_entity_poly.type
_entity_poly.pdbx_seq_one_letter_code
_entity_poly.pdbx_strand_id
1 'polypeptide(L)'
;MARPFSVEELLARGPMDESPELRLLFHRLNNQLGIILAHAELLESKAPDDMNRARAAQVVSSALEAMGTAKEIRRIASPSVEPQ
;
A
#
# COMPACT_ATOMS: atom_id res chain seq x y z
N MET A 1 27.91 -14.88 -6.85
CA MET A 1 27.50 -14.12 -8.04
C MET A 1 26.07 -14.56 -8.40
N ALA A 2 25.08 -13.66 -8.31
CA ALA A 2 23.71 -13.98 -8.70
C ALA A 2 23.63 -14.01 -10.24
N ARG A 3 23.15 -15.11 -10.81
CA ARG A 3 22.95 -15.24 -12.25
C ARG A 3 21.77 -14.35 -12.69
N PRO A 4 21.87 -13.66 -13.84
CA PRO A 4 20.70 -13.01 -14.43
C PRO A 4 19.70 -14.09 -14.86
N PHE A 5 18.43 -13.90 -14.49
CA PHE A 5 17.34 -14.79 -14.87
C PHE A 5 17.12 -14.76 -16.39
N SER A 6 16.83 -15.91 -16.99
CA SER A 6 16.52 -15.99 -18.42
C SER A 6 15.12 -15.43 -18.70
N VAL A 7 14.89 -14.98 -19.94
CA VAL A 7 13.58 -14.49 -20.39
C VAL A 7 12.53 -15.60 -20.26
N GLU A 8 12.91 -16.85 -20.48
CA GLU A 8 12.04 -18.02 -20.31
C GLU A 8 11.68 -18.27 -18.84
N GLU A 9 12.60 -18.05 -17.88
CA GLU A 9 12.30 -18.13 -16.45
C GLU A 9 11.37 -17.01 -15.99
N LEU A 10 11.51 -15.82 -16.56
CA LEU A 10 10.63 -14.68 -16.31
C LEU A 10 9.23 -14.88 -16.88
N LEU A 11 9.11 -15.59 -18.01
CA LEU A 11 7.83 -15.95 -18.64
C LEU A 11 7.19 -17.20 -18.01
N ALA A 12 8.00 -18.12 -17.45
CA ALA A 12 7.55 -19.33 -16.76
C ALA A 12 7.05 -19.05 -15.33
N ARG A 13 7.48 -17.94 -14.73
CA ARG A 13 6.70 -17.28 -13.69
C ARG A 13 5.43 -16.79 -14.39
N GLY A 14 4.37 -17.61 -14.33
CA GLY A 14 3.08 -17.28 -14.93
C GLY A 14 2.61 -15.87 -14.54
N PRO A 15 1.52 -15.37 -15.16
CA PRO A 15 0.92 -14.10 -14.73
C PRO A 15 0.87 -14.12 -13.21
N MET A 16 1.37 -13.08 -12.56
CA MET A 16 1.28 -12.91 -11.11
C MET A 16 -0.19 -12.77 -10.73
N ASP A 17 -0.95 -13.83 -10.93
CA ASP A 17 -2.32 -14.01 -10.54
C ASP A 17 -2.29 -14.01 -9.02
N GLU A 18 -2.36 -12.80 -8.47
CA GLU A 18 -2.11 -12.40 -7.08
C GLU A 18 -1.40 -13.51 -6.31
N SER A 19 -0.06 -13.57 -6.37
CA SER A 19 0.64 -14.53 -5.51
C SER A 19 0.09 -14.32 -4.09
N PRO A 20 -0.37 -15.37 -3.37
CA PRO A 20 -0.98 -15.22 -2.05
C PRO A 20 -0.18 -14.31 -1.11
N GLU A 21 1.13 -14.28 -1.30
CA GLU A 21 2.08 -13.39 -0.63
C GLU A 21 1.84 -11.91 -0.93
N LEU A 22 1.58 -11.51 -2.18
CA LEU A 22 1.28 -10.13 -2.54
C LEU A 22 -0.06 -9.65 -1.92
N ARG A 23 -1.09 -10.50 -1.92
CA ARG A 23 -2.35 -10.23 -1.19
C ARG A 23 -2.10 -9.98 0.30
N LEU A 24 -1.30 -10.84 0.94
CA LEU A 24 -0.94 -10.71 2.35
C LEU A 24 -0.16 -9.43 2.62
N LEU A 25 0.77 -9.05 1.73
CA LEU A 25 1.51 -7.80 1.83
C LEU A 25 0.59 -6.58 1.72
N PHE A 26 -0.34 -6.54 0.77
CA PHE A 26 -1.32 -5.44 0.66
C PHE A 26 -2.24 -5.35 1.88
N HIS A 27 -2.69 -6.50 2.41
CA HIS A 27 -3.48 -6.52 3.64
C HIS A 27 -2.68 -5.92 4.81
N ARG A 28 -1.42 -6.38 5.00
CA ARG A 28 -0.53 -5.87 6.06
C ARG A 28 -0.25 -4.38 5.89
N LEU A 29 0.04 -3.92 4.67
CA LEU A 29 0.29 -2.51 4.37
C LEU A 29 -0.93 -1.64 4.70
N ASN A 30 -2.11 -2.01 4.21
CA ASN A 30 -3.33 -1.25 4.48
C ASN A 30 -3.68 -1.23 5.98
N ASN A 31 -3.45 -2.33 6.70
CA ASN A 31 -3.62 -2.34 8.15
C ASN A 31 -2.68 -1.36 8.86
N GLN A 32 -1.39 -1.32 8.48
CA GLN A 32 -0.45 -0.36 9.07
C GLN A 32 -0.81 1.09 8.73
N LEU A 33 -1.22 1.36 7.49
CA LEU A 33 -1.71 2.69 7.09
C LEU A 33 -2.96 3.09 7.89
N GLY A 34 -3.88 2.16 8.14
CA GLY A 34 -5.08 2.40 8.96
C GLY A 34 -4.73 2.77 10.40
N ILE A 35 -3.76 2.08 11.01
CA ILE A 35 -3.27 2.41 12.35
C ILE A 35 -2.62 3.80 12.38
N ILE A 36 -1.79 4.12 11.38
CA ILE A 36 -1.14 5.43 11.26
C ILE A 36 -2.20 6.54 11.12
N LEU A 37 -3.21 6.33 10.27
CA LEU A 37 -4.31 7.27 10.06
C LEU A 37 -5.06 7.54 11.37
N ALA A 38 -5.49 6.48 12.07
CA ALA A 38 -6.22 6.61 13.33
C ALA A 38 -5.41 7.34 14.41
N HIS A 39 -4.09 7.08 14.49
CA HIS A 39 -3.21 7.80 15.39
C HIS A 39 -3.04 9.26 15.00
N ALA A 40 -2.92 9.57 13.70
CA ALA A 40 -2.79 10.94 13.21
C ALA A 40 -4.07 11.75 13.49
N GLU A 41 -5.25 11.18 13.23
CA GLU A 41 -6.54 11.79 13.56
C GLU A 41 -6.67 12.03 15.08
N LEU A 42 -6.26 11.06 15.90
CA LEU A 42 -6.25 11.21 17.35
C LEU A 42 -5.31 12.34 17.80
N LEU A 43 -4.10 12.42 17.21
CA LEU A 43 -3.15 13.51 17.48
C LEU A 43 -3.69 14.86 17.07
N GLU A 44 -4.35 14.95 15.91
CA GLU A 44 -4.98 16.18 15.42
C GLU A 44 -6.09 16.64 16.38
N SER A 45 -6.96 15.71 16.79
CA SER A 45 -8.08 16.01 17.70
C SER A 45 -7.63 16.42 19.11
N LYS A 46 -6.46 15.98 19.55
CA LYS A 46 -5.90 16.22 20.89
C LYS A 46 -4.75 17.23 20.90
N ALA A 47 -4.45 17.85 19.76
CA ALA A 47 -3.31 18.75 19.65
C ALA A 47 -3.46 19.96 20.59
N PRO A 48 -2.44 20.29 21.40
CA PRO A 48 -2.50 21.38 22.37
C PRO A 48 -2.40 22.77 21.73
N ASP A 49 -1.90 22.84 20.49
CA ASP A 49 -1.68 24.08 19.75
C ASP A 49 -1.89 23.88 18.24
N ASP A 50 -2.04 24.99 17.53
CA ASP A 50 -2.32 25.03 16.11
C ASP A 50 -1.20 24.44 15.25
N MET A 51 0.06 24.57 15.68
CA MET A 51 1.20 24.03 14.93
C MET A 51 1.20 22.51 14.97
N ASN A 52 0.98 21.92 16.15
CA ASN A 52 0.87 20.47 16.31
C ASN A 52 -0.36 19.92 15.60
N ARG A 53 -1.48 20.63 15.62
CA ARG A 53 -2.68 20.25 14.87
C ARG A 53 -2.42 20.23 13.36
N ALA A 54 -1.78 21.28 12.82
CA ALA A 54 -1.46 21.36 11.40
C ALA A 54 -0.50 20.24 10.95
N ARG A 55 0.49 19.89 11.79
CA ARG A 55 1.39 18.75 11.53
C ARG A 55 0.64 17.42 11.52
N ALA A 56 -0.27 17.21 12.46
CA ALA A 56 -1.08 15.99 12.51
C ALA A 56 -2.00 15.88 11.29
N ALA A 57 -2.67 16.97 10.90
CA ALA A 57 -3.48 17.05 9.69
C ALA A 57 -2.66 16.71 8.42
N GLN A 58 -1.41 17.15 8.35
CA GLN A 58 -0.52 16.78 7.24
C GLN A 58 -0.25 15.27 7.21
N VAL A 59 -0.06 14.62 8.37
CA VAL A 59 0.11 13.17 8.45
C VAL A 59 -1.16 12.43 8.02
N VAL A 60 -2.34 12.93 8.40
CA VAL A 60 -3.63 12.41 7.93
C VAL A 60 -3.70 12.44 6.40
N SER A 61 -3.41 13.60 5.79
CA SER A 61 -3.41 13.77 4.33
C SER A 61 -2.46 12.78 3.65
N SER A 62 -1.21 12.70 4.13
CA SER A 62 -0.21 11.79 3.57
C SER A 62 -0.59 10.31 3.71
N ALA A 63 -1.24 9.92 4.81
CA ALA A 63 -1.71 8.55 5.01
C ALA A 63 -2.81 8.17 4.02
N LEU A 64 -3.76 9.10 3.76
CA LEU A 64 -4.81 8.90 2.76
C LEU A 64 -4.24 8.79 1.34
N GLU A 65 -3.28 9.65 0.99
CA GLU A 65 -2.57 9.56 -0.30
C GLU A 65 -1.80 8.24 -0.46
N ALA A 66 -1.14 7.77 0.61
CA ALA A 66 -0.45 6.49 0.61
C ALA A 66 -1.41 5.30 0.43
N MET A 67 -2.59 5.33 1.06
CA MET A 67 -3.64 4.34 0.84
C MET A 67 -4.14 4.34 -0.61
N GLY A 68 -4.36 5.53 -1.18
CA GLY A 68 -4.71 5.68 -2.59
C GLY A 68 -3.65 5.07 -3.52
N THR A 69 -2.38 5.34 -3.24
CA THR A 69 -1.25 4.78 -3.98
C THR A 69 -1.20 3.25 -3.84
N ALA A 70 -1.37 2.71 -2.63
CA ALA A 70 -1.41 1.26 -2.41
C ALA A 70 -2.56 0.58 -3.19
N LYS A 71 -3.73 1.22 -3.27
CA LYS A 71 -4.87 0.75 -4.06
C LYS A 71 -4.54 0.74 -5.55
N GLU A 72 -3.87 1.76 -6.04
CA GLU A 72 -3.45 1.86 -7.44
C GLU A 72 -2.42 0.77 -7.80
N ILE A 73 -1.41 0.56 -6.96
CA ILE A 73 -0.43 -0.52 -7.14
C ILE A 73 -1.16 -1.87 -7.19
N ARG A 74 -2.12 -2.12 -6.28
CA ARG A 74 -2.90 -3.37 -6.30
C ARG A 74 -3.68 -3.55 -7.59
N ARG A 75 -4.29 -2.47 -8.11
CA ARG A 75 -5.03 -2.48 -9.37
C ARG A 75 -4.14 -2.87 -10.55
N ILE A 76 -2.94 -2.29 -10.65
CA ILE A 76 -2.00 -2.56 -11.74
C ILE A 76 -1.39 -3.96 -11.59
N ALA A 77 -1.08 -4.37 -10.36
CA ALA A 77 -0.45 -5.65 -10.08
C ALA A 77 -1.40 -6.85 -10.16
N SER A 78 -2.72 -6.61 -10.20
CA SER A 78 -3.73 -7.66 -10.42
C SER A 78 -4.07 -7.68 -11.92
N PRO A 79 -3.57 -8.64 -12.72
CA PRO A 79 -4.03 -8.79 -14.08
C PRO A 79 -5.54 -9.09 -14.05
N SER A 80 -6.33 -8.34 -14.82
CA SER A 80 -7.75 -8.63 -15.01
C SER A 80 -7.91 -10.09 -15.44
N VAL A 81 -8.47 -10.93 -14.57
CA VAL A 81 -8.96 -12.24 -14.97
C VAL A 81 -10.22 -11.98 -15.80
N GLU A 82 -10.08 -12.00 -17.12
CA GLU A 82 -11.22 -12.09 -18.03
C GLU A 82 -12.00 -13.37 -17.69
N PRO A 83 -13.30 -13.29 -17.34
CA PRO A 83 -14.10 -14.49 -17.17
C PRO A 83 -14.33 -15.10 -18.57
N GLN A 84 -13.80 -16.31 -18.78
CA GLN A 84 -14.19 -17.19 -19.89
C GLN A 84 -15.54 -17.84 -19.61
#